data_AF-A0A7V0UKK2-F1
#
_entry.id   AF-A0A7V0UKK2-F1
#
_cell.length_a   1.000
_cell.length_b   1.000
_cell.length_c   1.000
_cell.angle_alpha   90.00
_cell.angle_beta   90.00
_cell.angle_gamma   90.00
#
_symmetry.space_group_name_H-M   'P 1'
#
loop_
_entity.id
_entity.type
_entity.pdbx_description
1 polymer ?
#
loop_
_entity_poly.entity_id
_entity_poly.type
_entity_poly.pdbx_seq_one_letter_code
_entity_poly.pdbx_strand_id
1 'polypeptide(L)'
;MGTAAGAPRVQPHIAIASAFNAGAPNTIYQTTNAGSPTPLPYDLLLWDEQGAPLLDVTARQIGPHNAILVQGNRAVGRIRIETPPGARRQQLFTQAPSFLVNSPVVGVPAGRLTVFFVAGEIPGEYVLRFQLSGRDTVETFVAAH
;
A
#
# COMPACT_ATOMS: atom_id res chain seq x y z
N MET A 1 8.50 42.11 -14.04
CA MET A 1 8.06 40.74 -14.37
C MET A 1 8.05 39.95 -13.08
N GLY A 2 6.86 39.71 -12.51
CA GLY A 2 6.73 38.93 -11.27
C GLY A 2 6.86 37.44 -11.58
N THR A 3 7.77 36.77 -10.90
CA THR A 3 7.85 35.30 -10.88
C THR A 3 6.59 34.79 -10.18
N ALA A 4 5.69 34.13 -10.93
CA ALA A 4 4.57 33.42 -10.34
C ALA A 4 5.13 32.36 -9.38
N ALA A 5 4.90 32.56 -8.08
CA ALA A 5 5.15 31.54 -7.08
C ALA A 5 4.33 30.31 -7.47
N GLY A 6 5.00 29.20 -7.81
CA GLY A 6 4.33 27.95 -8.10
C GLY A 6 3.45 27.60 -6.91
N ALA A 7 2.15 27.44 -7.14
CA ALA A 7 1.21 27.01 -6.12
C ALA A 7 1.79 25.76 -5.42
N PRO A 8 1.70 25.66 -4.08
CA PRO A 8 2.17 24.48 -3.37
C PRO A 8 1.49 23.26 -3.99
N ARG A 9 2.28 22.44 -4.69
CA ARG A 9 1.81 21.17 -5.25
C ARG A 9 1.84 20.17 -4.11
N VAL A 10 0.67 19.66 -3.73
CA VAL A 10 0.57 18.54 -2.81
C VAL A 10 1.22 17.35 -3.52
N GLN A 11 2.05 16.58 -2.84
CA GLN A 11 2.63 15.38 -3.47
C GLN A 11 1.60 14.25 -3.38
N PRO A 12 1.52 13.35 -4.38
CA PRO A 12 0.65 12.19 -4.26
C PRO A 12 1.30 11.29 -3.20
N HIS A 13 0.57 11.00 -2.14
CA HIS A 13 1.14 10.33 -0.98
C HIS A 13 0.36 9.04 -0.71
N ILE A 14 1.12 8.04 -0.27
CA ILE A 14 0.58 6.82 0.29
C ILE A 14 1.00 6.79 1.75
N ALA A 15 0.03 6.69 2.65
CA ALA A 15 0.30 6.52 4.08
C ALA A 15 -0.32 5.22 4.57
N ILE A 16 0.40 4.48 5.42
CA ILE A 16 -0.21 3.38 6.15
C ILE A 16 -0.84 3.94 7.41
N ALA A 17 -2.14 3.68 7.58
CA ALA A 17 -2.79 3.91 8.86
C ALA A 17 -2.28 2.87 9.87
N SER A 18 -1.14 3.16 10.49
CA SER A 18 -0.67 2.47 11.69
C SER A 18 -1.11 3.30 12.88
N ALA A 19 -2.06 2.80 13.67
CA ALA A 19 -2.36 3.42 14.96
C ALA A 19 -1.17 3.13 15.88
N PHE A 20 -0.33 4.13 16.12
CA PHE A 20 0.81 4.06 17.05
C PHE A 20 0.33 4.09 18.51
N ASN A 21 -0.43 3.07 18.92
CA ASN A 21 -0.75 2.81 20.32
C ASN A 21 0.24 1.76 20.84
N ALA A 22 0.82 1.99 22.01
CA ALA A 22 1.66 0.97 22.66
C ALA A 22 0.84 -0.32 22.84
N GLY A 23 1.29 -1.43 22.24
CA GLY A 23 0.58 -2.72 22.25
C GLY A 23 -0.39 -2.96 21.08
N ALA A 24 -0.64 -1.98 20.20
CA ALA A 24 -1.37 -2.22 18.97
C ALA A 24 -0.46 -2.88 17.92
N PRO A 25 -0.95 -3.89 17.19
CA PRO A 25 -0.13 -4.62 16.24
C PRO A 25 0.31 -3.71 15.07
N ASN A 26 1.61 -3.76 14.75
CA ASN A 26 2.23 -2.88 13.77
C ASN A 26 1.98 -3.40 12.35
N THR A 27 1.23 -2.67 11.53
CA THR A 27 0.99 -3.04 10.13
C THR A 27 2.25 -2.98 9.26
N ILE A 28 3.28 -2.22 9.65
CA ILE A 28 4.54 -2.09 8.89
C ILE A 28 5.44 -3.31 9.06
N TYR A 29 5.50 -3.90 10.25
CA TYR A 29 6.32 -5.07 10.56
C TYR A 29 5.42 -6.18 11.11
N GLN A 30 5.21 -7.22 10.32
CA GLN A 30 4.34 -8.34 10.67
C GLN A 30 5.10 -9.66 10.67
N THR A 31 4.63 -10.62 11.47
CA THR A 31 5.09 -12.01 11.42
C THR A 31 3.94 -12.91 10.98
N THR A 32 4.25 -13.97 10.25
CA THR A 32 3.30 -15.01 9.84
C THR A 32 4.02 -16.35 9.65
N ASN A 33 3.29 -17.38 9.24
CA ASN A 33 3.87 -18.65 8.80
C ASN A 33 4.03 -18.64 7.27
N ALA A 34 5.00 -19.41 6.75
CA ALA A 34 5.08 -19.66 5.32
C ALA A 34 3.74 -20.16 4.74
N GLY A 35 3.36 -19.63 3.58
CA GLY A 35 2.08 -19.95 2.92
C GLY A 35 0.82 -19.39 3.60
N SER A 36 0.96 -18.56 4.64
CA SER A 36 -0.17 -18.05 5.44
C SER A 36 -0.40 -16.55 5.24
N PRO A 37 -1.64 -16.06 5.45
CA PRO A 37 -1.93 -14.63 5.42
C PRO A 37 -1.21 -13.87 6.53
N THR A 38 -0.92 -12.60 6.30
CA THR A 38 -0.52 -11.69 7.38
C THR A 38 -1.68 -11.49 8.36
N PRO A 39 -1.40 -11.34 9.67
CA PRO A 39 -2.45 -11.20 10.68
C PRO A 39 -3.25 -9.91 10.54
N LEU A 40 -2.64 -8.86 9.97
CA LEU A 40 -3.30 -7.60 9.69
C LEU A 40 -3.30 -7.28 8.20
N PRO A 41 -4.39 -6.70 7.67
CA PRO A 41 -4.35 -6.07 6.38
C PRO A 41 -3.56 -4.75 6.44
N TYR A 42 -3.12 -4.29 5.27
CA TYR A 42 -2.50 -2.98 5.09
C TYR A 42 -3.55 -1.97 4.66
N ASP A 43 -3.83 -0.99 5.52
CA ASP A 43 -4.69 0.14 5.18
C ASP A 43 -3.89 1.28 4.58
N LEU A 44 -3.99 1.42 3.27
CA LEU A 44 -3.33 2.47 2.49
C LEU A 44 -4.29 3.65 2.35
N LEU A 45 -3.83 4.83 2.73
CA LEU A 45 -4.52 6.09 2.46
C LEU A 45 -3.95 6.69 1.18
N LEU A 46 -4.82 7.01 0.22
CA LEU A 46 -4.47 7.38 -1.14
C LEU A 46 -5.06 8.75 -1.49
N TRP A 47 -4.23 9.67 -1.98
CA TRP A 47 -4.66 10.94 -2.57
C TRP A 47 -3.70 11.38 -3.68
N ASP A 48 -4.19 12.23 -4.58
CA ASP A 48 -3.41 12.73 -5.71
C ASP A 48 -2.58 13.98 -5.38
N GLU A 49 -1.90 14.51 -6.40
CA GLU A 49 -1.08 15.72 -6.30
C GLU A 49 -1.86 17.01 -5.98
N GLN A 50 -3.19 16.95 -6.03
CA GLN A 50 -4.08 18.06 -5.72
C GLN A 50 -4.69 17.89 -4.32
N GLY A 51 -4.34 16.81 -3.60
CA GLY A 51 -4.95 16.46 -2.32
C GLY A 51 -6.35 15.86 -2.45
N ALA A 52 -6.76 15.46 -3.66
CA ALA A 52 -8.06 14.82 -3.86
C ALA A 52 -7.95 13.31 -3.55
N PRO A 53 -8.95 12.73 -2.87
CA PRO A 53 -8.94 11.32 -2.52
C PRO A 53 -8.99 10.43 -3.76
N LEU A 54 -8.13 9.40 -3.81
CA LEU A 54 -8.17 8.41 -4.88
C LEU A 54 -9.16 7.29 -4.53
N LEU A 55 -10.36 7.39 -5.10
CA LEU A 55 -11.48 6.45 -4.91
C LEU A 55 -11.52 5.36 -5.99
N ASP A 56 -12.22 4.26 -5.72
CA ASP A 56 -12.40 3.12 -6.62
C ASP A 56 -11.08 2.46 -7.07
N VAL A 57 -10.03 2.61 -6.26
CA VAL A 57 -8.73 1.99 -6.51
C VAL A 57 -8.76 0.54 -6.01
N THR A 58 -8.29 -0.41 -6.81
CA THR A 58 -8.04 -1.79 -6.39
C THR A 58 -6.59 -2.19 -6.65
N ALA A 59 -6.12 -3.26 -5.98
CA ALA A 59 -4.83 -3.86 -6.29
C ALA A 59 -5.03 -5.11 -7.15
N ARG A 60 -4.31 -5.19 -8.25
CA ARG A 60 -4.33 -6.35 -9.15
C ARG A 60 -2.93 -6.92 -9.30
N GLN A 61 -2.73 -8.15 -8.85
CA GLN A 61 -1.48 -8.86 -9.07
C GLN A 61 -1.32 -9.20 -10.56
N ILE A 62 -0.15 -8.88 -11.11
CA ILE A 62 0.19 -9.09 -12.53
C ILE A 62 1.35 -10.06 -12.74
N GLY A 63 1.95 -10.52 -11.64
CA GLY A 63 3.00 -11.53 -11.63
C GLY A 63 3.36 -11.93 -10.20
N PRO A 64 4.32 -12.84 -10.01
CA PRO A 64 4.71 -13.31 -8.68
C PRO A 64 5.25 -12.18 -7.80
N HIS A 65 5.97 -11.22 -8.38
CA HIS A 65 6.66 -10.15 -7.63
C HIS A 65 6.07 -8.76 -7.85
N ASN A 66 4.97 -8.66 -8.59
CA ASN A 66 4.43 -7.37 -9.04
C ASN A 66 2.90 -7.36 -9.01
N ALA A 67 2.36 -6.26 -8.50
CA ALA A 67 0.96 -5.88 -8.64
C ALA A 67 0.86 -4.41 -9.07
N ILE A 68 -0.31 -4.01 -9.54
CA ILE A 68 -0.61 -2.63 -9.93
C ILE A 68 -1.81 -2.13 -9.13
N LEU A 69 -1.79 -0.84 -8.79
CA LEU A 69 -2.95 -0.13 -8.28
C LEU A 69 -3.70 0.44 -9.48
N VAL A 70 -4.98 0.09 -9.60
CA VAL A 70 -5.81 0.46 -10.75
C VAL A 70 -7.05 1.21 -10.30
N GLN A 71 -7.36 2.30 -11.00
CA GLN A 71 -8.60 3.08 -10.89
C GLN A 71 -9.33 2.98 -12.23
N GLY A 72 -10.40 2.20 -12.29
CA GLY A 72 -11.01 1.79 -13.56
C GLY A 72 -9.97 1.10 -14.47
N ASN A 73 -9.73 1.67 -15.66
CA ASN A 73 -8.75 1.16 -16.62
C ASN A 73 -7.36 1.83 -16.52
N ARG A 74 -7.16 2.75 -15.57
CA ARG A 74 -5.91 3.50 -15.40
C ARG A 74 -5.07 2.91 -14.29
N ALA A 75 -3.79 2.65 -14.56
CA ALA A 75 -2.83 2.38 -13.49
C ALA A 75 -2.49 3.70 -12.77
N VAL A 76 -2.68 3.72 -11.45
CA VAL A 76 -2.38 4.87 -10.58
C VAL A 76 -1.15 4.61 -9.69
N GLY A 77 -0.70 3.36 -9.61
CA GLY A 77 0.49 2.98 -8.86
C GLY A 77 0.91 1.54 -9.09
N ARG A 78 1.94 1.11 -8.38
CA ARG A 78 2.49 -0.24 -8.43
C ARG A 78 2.83 -0.75 -7.04
N ILE A 79 2.87 -2.07 -6.92
CA ILE A 79 3.30 -2.76 -5.72
C ILE A 79 4.36 -3.77 -6.13
N ARG A 80 5.53 -3.72 -5.50
CA ARG A 80 6.60 -4.70 -5.70
C ARG A 80 6.70 -5.59 -4.47
N ILE A 81 6.87 -6.89 -4.69
CA ILE A 81 7.02 -7.88 -3.64
C ILE A 81 8.42 -8.48 -3.78
N GLU A 82 9.30 -8.15 -2.85
CA GLU A 82 10.56 -8.86 -2.68
C GLU A 82 10.31 -10.09 -1.83
N THR A 83 10.92 -11.20 -2.24
CA THR A 83 10.67 -12.50 -1.64
C THR A 83 11.98 -13.23 -1.39
N PRO A 84 12.01 -14.19 -0.45
CA PRO A 84 13.14 -15.10 -0.31
C PRO A 84 13.43 -15.85 -1.64
N PRO A 85 14.69 -16.25 -1.89
CA PRO A 85 15.02 -17.04 -3.07
C PRO A 85 14.17 -18.31 -3.17
N GLY A 86 13.54 -18.53 -4.33
CA GLY A 86 12.70 -19.70 -4.58
C GLY A 86 11.28 -19.62 -4.03
N ALA A 87 10.91 -18.56 -3.30
CA ALA A 87 9.54 -18.36 -2.84
C ALA A 87 8.55 -18.25 -4.00
N ARG A 88 7.41 -18.93 -3.86
CA ARG A 88 6.29 -18.91 -4.81
C ARG A 88 4.97 -18.83 -4.07
N ARG A 89 3.90 -18.60 -4.83
CA ARG A 89 2.50 -18.61 -4.37
C ARG A 89 2.14 -17.52 -3.36
N GLN A 90 3.00 -16.52 -3.18
CA GLN A 90 2.64 -15.28 -2.51
C GLN A 90 1.50 -14.60 -3.26
N GLN A 91 0.56 -14.04 -2.51
CA GLN A 91 -0.62 -13.40 -3.06
C GLN A 91 -0.83 -12.02 -2.46
N LEU A 92 -1.27 -11.09 -3.30
CA LEU A 92 -1.71 -9.78 -2.89
C LEU A 92 -3.04 -9.47 -3.53
N PHE A 93 -4.01 -9.07 -2.72
CA PHE A 93 -5.35 -8.79 -3.20
C PHE A 93 -6.06 -7.74 -2.33
N THR A 94 -7.13 -7.18 -2.89
CA THR A 94 -8.05 -6.26 -2.21
C THR A 94 -9.45 -6.86 -2.29
N GLN A 95 -10.21 -6.80 -1.19
CA GLN A 95 -11.59 -7.30 -1.17
C GLN A 95 -12.59 -6.30 -1.76
N ALA A 96 -12.32 -5.00 -1.62
CA ALA A 96 -13.15 -3.93 -2.12
C ALA A 96 -12.27 -2.81 -2.71
N PRO A 97 -12.81 -2.01 -3.65
CA PRO A 97 -12.19 -0.77 -4.08
C PRO A 97 -12.03 0.23 -2.94
N SER A 98 -11.13 1.19 -3.10
CA SER A 98 -10.92 2.24 -2.12
C SER A 98 -12.15 3.13 -1.96
N PHE A 99 -12.44 3.54 -0.73
CA PHE A 99 -13.59 4.37 -0.39
C PHE A 99 -13.17 5.61 0.40
N LEU A 100 -14.02 6.62 0.40
CA LEU A 100 -13.74 7.90 1.04
C LEU A 100 -13.68 7.74 2.57
N VAL A 101 -12.61 8.25 3.16
CA VAL A 101 -12.49 8.41 4.61
C VAL A 101 -12.03 9.82 4.95
N ASN A 102 -12.54 10.33 6.07
CA ASN A 102 -11.93 11.48 6.72
C ASN A 102 -10.76 10.95 7.56
N SER A 103 -9.53 11.14 7.08
CA SER A 103 -8.35 10.66 7.80
C SER A 103 -7.82 11.77 8.72
N PRO A 104 -7.95 11.64 10.04
CA PRO A 104 -7.39 12.61 10.98
C PRO A 104 -5.86 12.63 10.94
N VAL A 105 -5.22 11.55 10.46
CA VAL A 105 -3.76 11.41 10.39
C VAL A 105 -3.15 12.34 9.35
N VAL A 106 -3.83 12.57 8.22
CA VAL A 106 -3.31 13.40 7.12
C VAL A 106 -3.99 14.76 7.01
N GLY A 107 -5.02 15.01 7.84
CA GLY A 107 -5.74 16.28 7.87
C GLY A 107 -6.55 16.60 6.60
N VAL A 108 -6.62 15.66 5.65
CA VAL A 108 -7.33 15.76 4.38
C VAL A 108 -8.18 14.50 4.13
N PRO A 109 -9.27 14.58 3.35
CA PRO A 109 -9.98 13.40 2.88
C PRO A 109 -9.06 12.51 2.04
N ALA A 110 -9.13 11.20 2.25
CA ALA A 110 -8.32 10.22 1.52
C ALA A 110 -9.18 9.05 1.05
N GLY A 111 -8.74 8.36 0.00
CA GLY A 111 -9.25 7.04 -0.34
C GLY A 111 -8.57 5.97 0.52
N ARG A 112 -9.32 5.20 1.30
CA ARG A 112 -8.77 4.06 2.05
C ARG A 112 -8.86 2.80 1.21
N LEU A 113 -7.72 2.17 0.96
CA LEU A 113 -7.60 0.87 0.31
C LEU A 113 -7.06 -0.15 1.31
N THR A 114 -7.82 -1.23 1.53
CA THR A 114 -7.41 -2.34 2.39
C THR A 114 -6.81 -3.47 1.54
N VAL A 115 -5.51 -3.72 1.72
CA VAL A 115 -4.75 -4.74 0.99
C VAL A 115 -4.42 -5.90 1.91
N PHE A 116 -4.59 -7.11 1.40
CA PHE A 116 -4.22 -8.35 2.09
C PHE A 116 -3.00 -8.97 1.42
N PHE A 117 -2.14 -9.60 2.23
CA PHE A 117 -0.97 -10.31 1.75
C PHE A 117 -0.94 -11.73 2.32
N VAL A 118 -0.55 -12.67 1.47
CA VAL A 118 -0.26 -14.06 1.84
C VAL A 118 1.21 -14.31 1.52
N ALA A 119 1.97 -14.72 2.53
CA ALA A 119 3.38 -15.07 2.36
C ALA A 119 3.52 -16.27 1.43
N GLY A 120 4.64 -16.34 0.71
CA GLY A 120 4.97 -17.50 -0.11
C GLY A 120 5.30 -18.73 0.73
N GLU A 121 5.46 -19.88 0.07
CA GLU A 121 5.69 -21.18 0.72
C GLU A 121 7.08 -21.36 1.36
N ILE A 122 7.97 -20.37 1.22
CA ILE A 122 9.34 -20.42 1.75
C ILE A 122 9.47 -19.45 2.94
N PRO A 123 10.01 -19.90 4.09
CA PRO A 123 10.34 -19.03 5.20
C PRO A 123 11.35 -17.95 4.82
N GLY A 124 11.27 -16.80 5.48
CA GLY A 124 12.18 -15.67 5.26
C GLY A 124 11.46 -14.33 5.23
N GLU A 125 12.20 -13.30 4.85
CA GLU A 125 11.70 -11.93 4.79
C GLU A 125 11.05 -11.63 3.44
N TYR A 126 9.85 -11.07 3.49
CA TYR A 126 9.14 -10.51 2.36
C TYR A 126 9.01 -9.00 2.55
N VAL A 127 9.25 -8.24 1.48
CA VAL A 127 9.13 -6.78 1.50
C VAL A 127 8.09 -6.35 0.47
N LEU A 128 7.06 -5.64 0.92
CA LEU A 128 6.06 -5.04 0.04
C LEU A 128 6.36 -3.55 -0.10
N ARG A 129 6.60 -3.10 -1.33
CA ARG A 129 6.76 -1.68 -1.65
C ARG A 129 5.55 -1.18 -2.41
N PHE A 130 4.76 -0.33 -1.77
CA PHE A 130 3.60 0.33 -2.38
C PHE A 130 4.05 1.69 -2.91
N GLN A 131 3.77 1.98 -4.17
CA GLN A 131 4.16 3.24 -4.80
C GLN A 131 3.02 3.83 -5.63
N LEU A 132 2.67 5.09 -5.38
CA LEU A 132 1.80 5.87 -6.26
C LEU A 132 2.63 6.55 -7.38
N SER A 133 1.98 6.79 -8.52
CA SER A 133 2.60 7.47 -9.66
C SER A 133 2.92 8.92 -9.28
N GLY A 134 4.16 9.17 -8.82
CA GLY A 134 4.58 10.52 -8.39
C GLY A 134 5.74 10.56 -7.38
N ARG A 135 6.15 9.41 -6.82
CA ARG A 135 7.45 9.04 -6.17
C ARG A 135 7.26 8.37 -4.82
N ASP A 136 6.21 8.72 -4.10
CA ASP A 136 5.95 8.21 -2.75
C ASP A 136 5.90 6.70 -2.68
N THR A 137 6.73 6.17 -1.79
CA THR A 137 6.88 4.74 -1.56
C THR A 137 6.74 4.46 -0.09
N VAL A 138 5.88 3.50 0.24
CA VAL A 138 5.82 2.92 1.59
C VAL A 138 6.26 1.47 1.51
N GLU A 139 7.10 1.08 2.45
CA GLU A 139 7.59 -0.29 2.58
C GLU A 139 6.99 -0.95 3.81
N THR A 140 6.65 -2.22 3.67
CA THR A 140 6.27 -3.08 4.79
C THR A 140 7.02 -4.39 4.72
N PHE A 141 7.21 -4.99 5.89
CA PHE A 141 8.09 -6.13 6.10
C PHE A 141 7.28 -7.25 6.74
N VAL A 142 7.44 -8.45 6.21
CA VAL A 142 6.81 -9.66 6.73
C VAL A 142 7.88 -10.71 6.95
N ALA A 143 8.07 -11.13 8.19
CA ALA A 143 8.87 -12.30 8.50
C ALA A 143 7.97 -13.54 8.52
N ALA A 144 8.20 -14.46 7.58
CA ALA A 144 7.52 -15.75 7.54
C ALA A 144 8.40 -16.83 8.17
N HIS A 145 7.85 -17.58 9.11
CA HIS A 145 8.51 -18.69 9.78
C HIS A 145 8.02 -20.06 9.28
#